data_AF-A0A560WCP8-F1
#
_entry.id   AF-A0A560WCP8-F1
#
_cell.length_a   1.000
_cell.length_b   1.000
_cell.length_c   1.000
_cell.angle_alpha   90.00
_cell.angle_beta   90.00
_cell.angle_gamma   90.00
#
_symmetry.space_group_name_H-M   'P 1'
#
loop_
_entity.id
_entity.type
_entity.pdbx_description
1 polymer ?
#
loop_
_entity_poly.entity_id
_entity_poly.type
_entity_poly.pdbx_seq_one_letter_code
_entity_poly.pdbx_strand_id
1 'polypeptide(L)'
;MAETPAPESDADEQAGGDQPSPPVIRVLGEATPEQVAALVAVLSGGGEASEEAAAPPSPWSDPARRLRPAHHPSPGGWRTSGLPR
;
A
#
# COMPACT_ATOMS: atom_id res chain seq x y z
N MET A 1 -54.30 33.46 -2.29
CA MET A 1 -53.47 32.54 -3.10
C MET A 1 -52.11 33.22 -3.23
N ALA A 2 -51.17 32.85 -2.37
CA ALA A 2 -49.83 33.45 -2.35
C ALA A 2 -48.87 32.47 -3.02
N GLU A 3 -48.20 32.97 -4.05
CA GLU A 3 -47.14 32.31 -4.79
C GLU A 3 -45.86 32.29 -3.93
N THR A 4 -45.31 31.11 -3.69
CA THR A 4 -44.02 30.92 -3.01
C THR A 4 -42.94 30.78 -4.09
N PRO A 5 -41.93 31.66 -4.16
CA PRO A 5 -40.72 31.36 -4.92
C PRO A 5 -39.89 30.33 -4.16
N ALA A 6 -39.40 29.32 -4.88
CA ALA A 6 -38.45 28.33 -4.37
C ALA A 6 -37.11 29.01 -4.02
N PRO A 7 -36.55 28.82 -2.82
CA PRO A 7 -35.12 29.01 -2.64
C PRO A 7 -34.39 27.85 -3.32
N GLU A 8 -33.79 28.19 -4.45
CA GLU A 8 -32.36 28.04 -4.74
C GLU A 8 -31.67 26.75 -4.29
N SER A 9 -31.04 26.13 -5.29
CA SER A 9 -30.12 25.01 -5.20
C SER A 9 -29.06 25.17 -4.11
N ASP A 10 -29.24 24.47 -2.98
CA ASP A 10 -28.17 24.07 -2.06
C ASP A 10 -27.95 22.55 -2.16
N ALA A 11 -27.81 22.03 -3.38
CA ALA A 11 -27.44 20.64 -3.65
C ALA A 11 -26.07 20.52 -4.32
N ASP A 12 -25.24 21.56 -4.22
CA ASP A 12 -23.79 21.52 -4.50
C ASP A 12 -22.96 21.31 -3.22
N GLU A 13 -23.57 20.73 -2.18
CA GLU A 13 -22.90 20.39 -0.93
C GLU A 13 -22.26 18.99 -1.02
N GLN A 14 -21.04 18.98 -1.59
CA GLN A 14 -19.90 18.25 -1.05
C GLN A 14 -20.03 16.72 -0.92
N ALA A 15 -19.91 16.02 -2.05
CA ALA A 15 -19.40 14.64 -2.07
C ALA A 15 -17.93 14.64 -2.47
N GLY A 16 -17.07 15.20 -1.61
CA GLY A 16 -15.63 14.98 -1.67
C GLY A 16 -15.31 13.55 -1.28
N GLY A 17 -15.55 12.61 -2.20
CA GLY A 17 -15.17 11.21 -2.04
C GLY A 17 -13.66 11.10 -1.83
N ASP A 18 -13.26 10.15 -0.99
CA ASP A 18 -11.90 9.68 -0.77
C ASP A 18 -11.31 9.14 -2.08
N GLN A 19 -10.96 10.05 -2.99
CA GLN A 19 -10.30 9.70 -4.23
C GLN A 19 -8.91 9.21 -3.84
N PRO A 20 -8.56 7.95 -4.13
CA PRO A 20 -7.25 7.43 -3.76
C PRO A 20 -6.20 8.30 -4.44
N SER A 21 -5.39 8.98 -3.62
CA SER A 21 -4.29 9.78 -4.13
C SER A 21 -3.35 8.86 -4.91
N PRO A 22 -2.87 9.26 -6.10
CA PRO A 22 -2.03 8.40 -6.92
C PRO A 22 -0.80 7.98 -6.10
N PRO A 23 -0.35 6.72 -6.24
CA PRO A 23 0.81 6.24 -5.51
C PRO A 23 2.05 7.06 -5.90
N VAL A 24 2.72 7.65 -4.91
CA VAL A 24 3.92 8.46 -5.10
C VAL A 24 5.15 7.67 -4.65
N ILE A 25 6.16 7.59 -5.53
CA ILE A 25 7.46 6.99 -5.22
C ILE A 25 8.45 8.11 -4.91
N ARG A 26 9.12 8.03 -3.75
CA ARG A 26 10.16 8.98 -3.34
C ARG A 26 11.52 8.29 -3.34
N VAL A 27 12.46 8.83 -4.11
CA VAL A 27 13.87 8.40 -4.11
C VAL A 27 14.67 9.32 -3.20
N LEU A 28 15.47 8.76 -2.29
CA LEU A 28 16.33 9.51 -1.38
C LEU A 28 17.79 9.25 -1.73
N GLY A 29 18.59 10.31 -1.85
CA GLY A 29 20.01 10.25 -2.20
C GLY A 29 20.31 10.73 -3.63
N GLU A 30 21.59 10.72 -4.00
CA GLU A 30 22.05 11.10 -5.34
C GLU A 30 21.86 9.91 -6.30
N ALA A 31 20.75 9.92 -7.04
CA ALA A 31 20.46 8.94 -8.07
C ALA A 31 20.56 9.59 -9.46
N THR A 32 21.22 8.92 -10.40
CA THR A 32 21.26 9.39 -11.79
C THR A 32 19.93 9.09 -12.50
N PRO A 33 19.59 9.82 -13.58
CA PRO A 33 18.37 9.58 -14.34
C PRO A 33 18.22 8.13 -14.83
N GLU A 34 19.33 7.50 -15.22
CA GLU A 34 19.36 6.12 -15.69
C GLU A 34 19.01 5.14 -14.56
N GLN A 35 19.48 5.41 -13.34
CA GLN A 35 19.17 4.59 -12.17
C GLN A 35 17.69 4.72 -11.79
N VAL A 36 17.12 5.92 -11.87
CA VAL A 36 15.68 6.14 -11.66
C VAL A 36 14.87 5.39 -12.72
N ALA A 37 15.27 5.43 -13.99
CA ALA A 37 14.60 4.69 -15.05
C ALA A 37 14.64 3.17 -14.82
N ALA A 38 15.76 2.64 -14.33
CA ALA A 38 15.87 1.22 -13.97
C ALA A 38 14.90 0.84 -12.84
N LEU A 39 14.77 1.67 -11.80
CA LEU A 39 13.80 1.44 -10.72
C LEU A 39 12.35 1.44 -11.24
N VAL A 40 12.00 2.40 -12.11
CA VAL A 40 10.67 2.49 -12.71
C VAL A 40 10.38 1.26 -13.58
N ALA A 41 11.33 0.81 -14.39
CA ALA A 41 11.17 -0.38 -15.23
C ALA A 41 10.89 -1.64 -14.40
N VAL A 42 11.64 -1.85 -13.31
CA VAL A 42 11.43 -3.00 -12.40
C VAL A 42 10.07 -2.92 -11.70
N LEU A 43 9.70 -1.77 -11.15
CA LEU A 43 8.42 -1.61 -10.46
C LEU A 43 7.21 -1.76 -11.39
N SER A 44 7.33 -1.29 -12.63
CA SER A 44 6.26 -1.39 -13.63
C SER A 44 6.04 -2.84 -14.08
N GLY A 45 7.09 -3.66 -14.12
CA GLY A 45 7.01 -5.07 -14.50
C GLY A 45 6.47 -6.00 -13.41
N GLY A 46 6.43 -5.57 -12.14
CA GLY A 46 6.00 -6.42 -11.02
C GLY A 46 4.49 -6.48 -10.76
N GLY A 47 3.68 -5.79 -11.57
CA GLY A 47 2.26 -5.53 -11.30
C GLY A 47 1.24 -6.47 -11.95
N GLU A 48 1.65 -7.43 -12.79
CA GLU A 48 0.71 -8.40 -13.36
C GLU A 48 0.31 -9.43 -12.29
N ALA A 49 -0.69 -9.06 -11.49
CA ALA A 49 -1.48 -10.03 -10.75
C ALA A 49 -2.33 -10.79 -11.76
N SER A 50 -1.82 -11.95 -12.19
CA SER A 50 -2.66 -12.97 -12.82
C SER A 50 -3.82 -13.26 -11.86
N GLU A 51 -5.03 -13.44 -12.39
CA GLU A 51 -6.24 -13.83 -11.64
C GLU A 51 -6.04 -15.25 -11.09
N GLU A 52 -5.19 -15.35 -10.06
CA GLU A 52 -4.79 -16.59 -9.44
C GLU A 52 -5.80 -16.91 -8.34
N ALA A 53 -6.23 -18.18 -8.30
CA ALA A 53 -7.07 -18.69 -7.22
C ALA A 53 -6.50 -18.24 -5.86
N ALA A 54 -7.40 -17.91 -4.91
CA ALA A 54 -7.03 -17.31 -3.63
C ALA A 54 -5.78 -17.98 -3.04
N ALA A 55 -4.65 -17.26 -3.14
CA ALA A 55 -3.37 -17.78 -2.71
C ALA A 55 -3.45 -18.13 -1.22
N PRO A 56 -2.77 -19.20 -0.76
CA PRO A 56 -2.66 -19.46 0.66
C PRO A 56 -2.17 -18.19 1.37
N PRO A 57 -2.68 -17.88 2.57
CA PRO A 57 -2.31 -16.67 3.29
C PRO A 57 -0.79 -16.63 3.44
N SER A 58 -0.22 -15.47 3.12
CA SER A 58 1.22 -15.25 3.20
C SER A 58 1.72 -15.61 4.61
N PRO A 59 2.85 -16.33 4.77
CA PRO A 59 3.40 -16.59 6.09
C PRO A 59 3.82 -15.31 6.84
N TRP A 60 3.85 -14.18 6.12
CA TRP A 60 4.04 -12.84 6.70
C TRP A 60 2.78 -12.26 7.35
N SER A 61 1.59 -12.71 6.97
CA SER A 61 0.31 -12.24 7.53
C SER A 61 -0.16 -13.04 8.74
N ASP A 62 0.63 -14.01 9.22
CA ASP A 62 0.33 -14.82 10.41
C ASP A 62 0.09 -13.92 11.66
N PRO A 63 -1.11 -13.97 12.28
CA PRO A 63 -1.40 -13.25 13.51
C PRO A 63 -0.41 -13.53 14.65
N ALA A 64 0.21 -14.71 14.70
CA ALA A 64 1.22 -15.05 15.70
C ALA A 64 2.44 -14.12 15.65
N ARG A 65 2.71 -13.48 14.50
CA ARG A 65 3.78 -12.47 14.36
C ARG A 65 3.44 -11.11 14.96
N ARG A 66 2.17 -10.83 15.26
CA ARG A 66 1.77 -9.63 16.00
C ARG A 66 2.19 -9.71 17.48
N LEU A 67 2.46 -10.91 17.96
CA LEU A 67 3.02 -11.18 19.28
C LEU A 67 4.55 -11.18 19.17
N ARG A 68 5.24 -10.59 20.14
CA ARG A 68 6.71 -10.61 20.18
C ARG A 68 7.19 -12.03 20.56
N PRO A 69 7.87 -12.76 19.66
CA PRO A 69 8.47 -14.03 20.03
C PRO A 69 9.75 -13.81 20.85
N ALA A 70 10.06 -14.75 21.73
CA ALA A 70 11.35 -14.74 22.42
C ALA A 70 12.46 -15.10 21.43
N HIS A 71 13.48 -14.26 21.34
CA HIS A 71 14.69 -14.54 20.57
C HIS A 71 15.84 -14.81 21.54
N HIS A 72 16.47 -15.97 21.39
CA HIS A 72 17.68 -16.33 22.15
C HIS A 72 18.93 -16.08 21.30
N PRO A 73 20.03 -15.62 21.89
CA PRO A 73 21.30 -15.53 21.20
C PRO A 73 21.79 -16.93 20.85
N SER A 74 21.80 -17.24 19.55
CA SER A 74 22.31 -18.50 19.01
C SER A 74 23.06 -18.22 17.70
N PRO A 75 23.99 -19.09 17.29
CA PRO A 75 24.59 -19.01 15.96
C PRO A 75 23.49 -19.03 14.90
N GLY A 76 23.43 -17.99 14.05
CA GLY A 76 22.37 -17.82 13.05
C GLY A 76 21.03 -17.27 13.57
N GLY A 77 20.90 -17.00 14.87
CA GLY A 77 19.67 -16.48 15.48
C GLY A 77 19.21 -15.15 14.88
N TRP A 78 20.13 -14.25 14.53
CA TRP A 78 19.80 -12.97 13.89
C TRP A 78 19.30 -13.11 12.44
N ARG A 79 19.77 -14.13 11.71
CA ARG A 79 19.30 -14.38 10.33
C ARG A 79 17.88 -14.95 10.32
N THR A 80 17.54 -15.72 11.36
CA THR A 80 16.23 -16.38 11.47
C THR A 80 15.18 -15.53 12.17
N SER A 81 15.53 -14.38 12.75
CA SER A 81 14.56 -13.50 13.43
C SER A 81 13.64 -12.77 12.44
N GLY A 82 14.10 -12.52 11.22
CA GLY A 82 13.36 -11.75 10.21
C GLY A 82 12.59 -12.58 9.19
N LEU A 83 12.78 -13.90 9.15
CA LEU A 83 12.23 -14.75 8.09
C LEU A 83 10.90 -15.41 8.51
N PRO A 84 9.96 -15.62 7.57
CA PRO A 84 8.80 -16.49 7.74
C PRO A 84 9.27 -17.91 8.11
N ARG A 85 8.55 -18.54 9.04
CA ARG A 85 8.76 -19.94 9.43
C ARG A 85 7.62 -20.78 8.88
#